data_AF-A0A2E4JTJ6-F1
#
_entry.id   AF-A0A2E4JTJ6-F1
#
_cell.length_a   1.000
_cell.length_b   1.000
_cell.length_c   1.000
_cell.angle_alpha   90.00
_cell.angle_beta   90.00
_cell.angle_gamma   90.00
#
_symmetry.space_group_name_H-M   'P 1'
#
loop_
_entity.id
_entity.type
_entity.pdbx_description
1 polymer ?
#
loop_
_entity_poly.entity_id
_entity_poly.type
_entity_poly.pdbx_seq_one_letter_code
_entity_poly.pdbx_strand_id
1 'polypeptide(L)'
;MRVLFAHGFEGSPHGSKPSYMKEALGWEVTAPKMSELGWSIANQTEVLTRLIDENEFDIVIGSSMGGLAAANASSMRPDEDFVLILMAPAFGLAENWEGMEDTGRNAWKTTGERRYTGFELDIMLPWEFMEAAEKMSWPIPLHPTAIMHGKNDEVVPISFSRKVEKECSNVTLHEFDDTHRLKDSMRFISEISDSLRAGKERKTSDEETESDKVLEDVMDEFDVSEHEGITVSGTGEESFSVEEGDTADSEIEQLEAEMKNLEAKMAQKKEALEISREEARLEKKIREEEERLADKEAEKERAGKEVEEAIKKAEEQVIVAKAEVDEALKKAERERSEAEEARLIADIEEEEAREAKADADAAQRKLDEAMKKAEDMGKNAEKITEDLEKDKREDEILERVGSRVDQIDWSRIGKAGEEVHDDLTMINGIDEFIQRKLNVLGIKTYEQISKMDSEISKTVNDALEFLPERVTEMEWTQQAITMLDLQDVDVRSSVDEDEAVVADLSASKINWSQIGEAGDRKSDRMTEIKGVDADIEKKLKILGIRTFDQISKMDKETAEAVNGALGFAPGRVTKMMWAQQAKSLLEE
;
A
#
# COMPACT_ATOMS: atom_id res chain seq x y z
N MET A 1 -25.10 -13.96 2.15
CA MET A 1 -23.87 -14.65 1.73
C MET A 1 -22.74 -14.03 2.51
N ARG A 2 -21.97 -14.85 3.24
CA ARG A 2 -20.86 -14.46 4.11
C ARG A 2 -19.58 -14.37 3.28
N VAL A 3 -18.93 -13.22 3.30
CA VAL A 3 -17.80 -12.87 2.43
C VAL A 3 -16.63 -12.41 3.27
N LEU A 4 -15.48 -13.08 3.15
CA LEU A 4 -14.20 -12.57 3.64
C LEU A 4 -13.51 -11.81 2.51
N PHE A 5 -13.33 -10.49 2.63
CA PHE A 5 -12.68 -9.65 1.62
C PHE A 5 -11.26 -9.22 2.01
N ALA A 6 -10.26 -9.75 1.30
CA ALA A 6 -8.86 -9.40 1.43
C ALA A 6 -8.47 -8.24 0.49
N HIS A 7 -8.14 -7.07 1.05
CA HIS A 7 -7.77 -5.89 0.27
C HIS A 7 -6.33 -5.95 -0.27
N GLY A 8 -6.03 -5.15 -1.31
CA GLY A 8 -4.68 -5.03 -1.86
C GLY A 8 -3.69 -4.32 -0.93
N PHE A 9 -2.44 -4.16 -1.36
CA PHE A 9 -1.35 -3.58 -0.55
C PHE A 9 -1.66 -2.13 -0.09
N GLU A 10 -2.01 -1.25 -1.02
CA GLU A 10 -2.54 0.11 -0.74
C GLU A 10 -4.05 0.12 -0.38
N GLY A 11 -4.63 -1.04 -0.06
CA GLY A 11 -6.05 -1.19 0.21
C GLY A 11 -6.44 -0.85 1.66
N SER A 12 -7.74 -0.79 1.92
CA SER A 12 -8.28 -0.67 3.27
C SER A 12 -9.59 -1.46 3.43
N PRO A 13 -10.01 -1.78 4.67
CA PRO A 13 -11.32 -2.38 4.98
C PRO A 13 -12.52 -1.65 4.38
N HIS A 14 -12.40 -0.33 4.20
CA HIS A 14 -13.46 0.57 3.75
C HIS A 14 -13.32 0.99 2.28
N GLY A 15 -12.49 0.27 1.51
CA GLY A 15 -12.26 0.56 0.09
C GLY A 15 -13.49 0.32 -0.79
N SER A 16 -13.42 0.78 -2.05
CA SER A 16 -14.56 0.70 -2.99
C SER A 16 -15.04 -0.73 -3.27
N LYS A 17 -14.15 -1.73 -3.31
CA LYS A 17 -14.52 -3.14 -3.55
C LYS A 17 -15.40 -3.75 -2.44
N PRO A 18 -15.00 -3.76 -1.15
CA PRO A 18 -15.86 -4.29 -0.08
C PRO A 18 -17.13 -3.46 0.12
N SER A 19 -17.06 -2.13 -0.02
CA SER A 19 -18.27 -1.28 0.05
C SER A 19 -19.26 -1.60 -1.07
N TYR A 20 -18.80 -1.82 -2.32
CA TYR A 20 -19.67 -2.25 -3.42
C TYR A 20 -20.37 -3.60 -3.13
N MET A 21 -19.65 -4.59 -2.62
CA MET A 21 -20.24 -5.88 -2.24
C MET A 21 -21.31 -5.73 -1.14
N LYS A 22 -21.05 -4.87 -0.15
CA LYS A 22 -21.96 -4.63 0.96
C LYS A 22 -23.20 -3.81 0.58
N GLU A 23 -23.01 -2.74 -0.20
CA GLU A 23 -24.05 -1.74 -0.50
C GLU A 23 -24.85 -2.06 -1.77
N ALA A 24 -24.18 -2.51 -2.84
CA ALA A 24 -24.83 -2.76 -4.13
C ALA A 24 -25.30 -4.22 -4.29
N LEU A 25 -24.61 -5.18 -3.67
CA LEU A 25 -24.97 -6.61 -3.74
C LEU A 25 -25.66 -7.13 -2.46
N GLY A 26 -25.65 -6.35 -1.37
CA GLY A 26 -26.27 -6.72 -0.09
C GLY A 26 -25.57 -7.89 0.62
N TRP A 27 -24.27 -8.08 0.39
CA TRP A 27 -23.51 -9.18 0.97
C TRP A 27 -23.03 -8.86 2.40
N GLU A 28 -22.84 -9.91 3.20
CA GLU A 28 -22.31 -9.81 4.55
C GLU A 28 -20.78 -9.87 4.49
N VAL A 29 -20.15 -8.70 4.42
CA VAL A 29 -18.71 -8.55 4.13
C VAL A 29 -17.90 -8.27 5.39
N THR A 30 -17.05 -9.23 5.75
CA THR A 30 -15.95 -9.06 6.71
C THR A 30 -14.69 -8.67 5.93
N ALA A 31 -14.16 -7.47 6.17
CA ALA A 31 -12.94 -6.99 5.53
C ALA A 31 -11.91 -6.60 6.62
N PRO A 32 -10.90 -7.44 6.91
CA PRO A 32 -9.88 -7.11 7.91
C PRO A 32 -8.87 -6.09 7.37
N LYS A 33 -8.11 -5.47 8.29
CA LYS A 33 -6.93 -4.70 7.93
C LYS A 33 -5.79 -5.69 7.63
N MET A 34 -5.49 -5.92 6.36
CA MET A 34 -4.50 -6.93 5.95
C MET A 34 -3.12 -6.73 6.62
N SER A 35 -2.70 -5.48 6.84
CA SER A 35 -1.42 -5.14 7.47
C SER A 35 -1.44 -5.11 9.01
N GLU A 36 -2.41 -5.76 9.66
CA GLU A 36 -2.51 -5.84 11.13
C GLU A 36 -1.35 -6.60 11.78
N LEU A 37 -0.96 -7.75 11.21
CA LEU A 37 0.16 -8.57 11.73
C LEU A 37 1.52 -8.22 11.11
N GLY A 38 1.54 -7.30 10.15
CA GLY A 38 2.73 -6.91 9.38
C GLY A 38 2.43 -6.83 7.88
N TRP A 39 3.41 -6.38 7.09
CA TRP A 39 3.20 -6.09 5.67
C TRP A 39 3.47 -7.28 4.73
N SER A 40 4.16 -8.32 5.19
CA SER A 40 4.56 -9.43 4.31
C SER A 40 3.37 -10.28 3.87
N ILE A 41 3.54 -11.01 2.76
CA ILE A 41 2.51 -11.95 2.29
C ILE A 41 2.23 -13.05 3.33
N ALA A 42 3.20 -13.41 4.17
CA ALA A 42 2.99 -14.34 5.27
C ALA A 42 2.05 -13.74 6.33
N ASN A 43 2.31 -12.51 6.80
CA ASN A 43 1.43 -11.84 7.77
C ASN A 43 0.02 -11.62 7.22
N GLN A 44 -0.09 -11.18 5.96
CA GLN A 44 -1.38 -10.96 5.30
C GLN A 44 -2.18 -12.27 5.10
N THR A 45 -1.50 -13.38 4.83
CA THR A 45 -2.12 -14.71 4.79
C THR A 45 -2.57 -15.15 6.19
N GLU A 46 -1.74 -14.91 7.22
CA GLU A 46 -2.05 -15.26 8.60
C GLU A 46 -3.35 -14.59 9.10
N VAL A 47 -3.53 -13.29 8.81
CA VAL A 47 -4.78 -12.55 9.10
C VAL A 47 -6.01 -13.26 8.54
N LEU A 48 -5.95 -13.75 7.29
CA LEU A 48 -7.07 -14.47 6.68
C LEU A 48 -7.27 -15.85 7.31
N THR A 49 -6.20 -16.62 7.53
CA THR A 49 -6.32 -17.97 8.10
C THR A 49 -6.92 -17.93 9.51
N ARG A 50 -6.56 -16.98 10.36
CA ARG A 50 -7.18 -16.82 11.69
C ARG A 50 -8.68 -16.55 11.60
N LEU A 51 -9.13 -15.72 10.65
CA LEU A 51 -10.54 -15.41 10.48
C LEU A 51 -11.33 -16.60 9.93
N ILE A 52 -10.74 -17.39 9.03
CA ILE A 52 -11.31 -18.65 8.53
C ILE A 52 -11.41 -19.68 9.67
N ASP A 53 -10.36 -19.85 10.46
CA ASP A 53 -10.33 -20.76 11.63
C ASP A 53 -11.38 -20.41 12.70
N GLU A 54 -11.79 -19.14 12.77
CA GLU A 54 -12.77 -18.63 13.74
C GLU A 54 -14.19 -18.48 13.17
N ASN A 55 -14.38 -18.43 11.84
CA ASN A 55 -15.65 -18.07 11.20
C ASN A 55 -15.87 -18.79 9.85
N GLU A 56 -17.05 -19.39 9.68
CA GLU A 56 -17.51 -19.89 8.38
C GLU A 56 -17.75 -18.75 7.36
N PHE A 57 -17.20 -18.90 6.16
CA PHE A 57 -17.49 -18.03 5.01
C PHE A 57 -18.01 -18.84 3.83
N ASP A 58 -19.00 -18.30 3.11
CA ASP A 58 -19.52 -18.95 1.90
C ASP A 58 -18.56 -18.74 0.72
N ILE A 59 -17.79 -17.64 0.77
CA ILE A 59 -16.85 -17.20 -0.26
C ILE A 59 -15.74 -16.34 0.35
N VAL A 60 -14.50 -16.57 -0.09
CA VAL A 60 -13.35 -15.71 0.18
C VAL A 60 -13.02 -14.95 -1.11
N ILE A 61 -12.81 -13.65 -1.02
CA ILE A 61 -12.52 -12.78 -2.17
C ILE A 61 -11.26 -11.96 -1.85
N GLY A 62 -10.27 -11.95 -2.75
CA GLY A 62 -9.05 -11.17 -2.54
C GLY A 62 -8.65 -10.37 -3.78
N SER A 63 -8.18 -9.13 -3.60
CA SER A 63 -7.71 -8.28 -4.71
C SER A 63 -6.22 -7.95 -4.58
N SER A 64 -5.48 -7.98 -5.71
CA SER A 64 -4.04 -7.71 -5.74
C SER A 64 -3.27 -8.61 -4.75
N MET A 65 -2.47 -8.04 -3.84
CA MET A 65 -1.78 -8.78 -2.78
C MET A 65 -2.72 -9.54 -1.83
N GLY A 66 -3.94 -9.01 -1.57
CA GLY A 66 -4.98 -9.74 -0.84
C GLY A 66 -5.51 -10.95 -1.62
N GLY A 67 -5.45 -10.92 -2.96
CA GLY A 67 -5.71 -12.07 -3.81
C GLY A 67 -4.65 -13.15 -3.66
N LEU A 68 -3.36 -12.77 -3.61
CA LEU A 68 -2.28 -13.71 -3.30
C LEU A 68 -2.42 -14.30 -1.89
N ALA A 69 -2.83 -13.49 -0.90
CA ALA A 69 -3.04 -13.95 0.48
C ALA A 69 -4.21 -14.94 0.56
N ALA A 70 -5.33 -14.67 -0.12
CA ALA A 70 -6.47 -15.58 -0.17
C ALA A 70 -6.17 -16.89 -0.91
N ALA A 71 -5.33 -16.84 -1.97
CA ALA A 71 -4.83 -18.03 -2.65
C ALA A 71 -3.93 -18.89 -1.74
N ASN A 72 -3.00 -18.27 -0.99
CA ASN A 72 -2.18 -18.98 0.01
C ASN A 72 -3.05 -19.57 1.14
N ALA A 73 -4.04 -18.83 1.64
CA ALA A 73 -4.96 -19.32 2.66
C ALA A 73 -5.75 -20.55 2.17
N SER A 74 -6.18 -20.57 0.90
CA SER A 74 -6.78 -21.76 0.27
C SER A 74 -5.84 -22.96 0.18
N SER A 75 -4.53 -22.75 -0.02
CA SER A 75 -3.54 -23.85 0.06
C SER A 75 -3.32 -24.35 1.50
N MET A 76 -3.53 -23.50 2.50
CA MET A 76 -3.27 -23.79 3.92
C MET A 76 -4.48 -24.36 4.67
N ARG A 77 -5.67 -24.35 4.07
CA ARG A 77 -6.94 -24.80 4.65
C ARG A 77 -7.78 -25.57 3.63
N PRO A 78 -7.36 -26.77 3.19
CA PRO A 78 -8.05 -27.54 2.15
C PRO A 78 -9.42 -28.08 2.55
N ASP A 79 -9.69 -28.19 3.85
CA ASP A 79 -10.88 -28.84 4.41
C ASP A 79 -12.06 -27.86 4.67
N GLU A 80 -11.91 -26.58 4.29
CA GLU A 80 -12.87 -25.50 4.62
C GLU A 80 -13.90 -25.23 3.51
N ASP A 81 -15.16 -25.01 3.89
CA ASP A 81 -16.29 -25.08 2.93
C ASP A 81 -16.55 -23.81 2.08
N PHE A 82 -15.51 -23.06 1.68
CA PHE A 82 -15.67 -21.86 0.84
C PHE A 82 -15.43 -22.08 -0.67
N VAL A 83 -15.67 -21.03 -1.46
CA VAL A 83 -15.15 -20.85 -2.83
C VAL A 83 -14.33 -19.56 -2.92
N LEU A 84 -13.48 -19.42 -3.95
CA LEU A 84 -12.48 -18.35 -4.02
C LEU A 84 -12.67 -17.45 -5.25
N ILE A 85 -12.74 -16.13 -5.07
CA ILE A 85 -12.63 -15.15 -6.18
C ILE A 85 -11.35 -14.31 -6.02
N LEU A 86 -10.53 -14.27 -7.06
CA LEU A 86 -9.25 -13.58 -7.08
C LEU A 86 -9.27 -12.43 -8.09
N MET A 87 -9.15 -11.19 -7.63
CA MET A 87 -9.29 -9.98 -8.45
C MET A 87 -7.93 -9.33 -8.73
N ALA A 88 -7.39 -9.58 -9.92
CA ALA A 88 -6.02 -9.25 -10.32
C ALA A 88 -4.96 -9.72 -9.30
N PRO A 89 -4.94 -11.02 -8.92
CA PRO A 89 -4.10 -11.54 -7.84
C PRO A 89 -2.62 -11.35 -8.13
N ALA A 90 -1.87 -10.84 -7.16
CA ALA A 90 -0.44 -10.53 -7.29
C ALA A 90 0.48 -11.78 -7.25
N PHE A 91 0.18 -12.80 -8.05
CA PHE A 91 1.09 -13.91 -8.32
C PHE A 91 2.42 -13.39 -8.87
N GLY A 92 3.53 -14.09 -8.60
CA GLY A 92 4.87 -13.64 -9.02
C GLY A 92 5.37 -12.39 -8.27
N LEU A 93 4.94 -12.18 -7.02
CA LEU A 93 5.28 -11.00 -6.21
C LEU A 93 6.80 -10.80 -6.04
N ALA A 94 7.58 -11.88 -5.94
CA ALA A 94 9.04 -11.82 -5.79
C ALA A 94 9.77 -11.45 -7.09
N GLU A 95 9.12 -11.68 -8.24
CA GLU A 95 9.64 -11.41 -9.58
C GLU A 95 9.17 -10.05 -10.15
N ASN A 96 8.01 -9.56 -9.72
CA ASN A 96 7.30 -8.42 -10.33
C ASN A 96 7.11 -7.22 -9.38
N TRP A 97 7.85 -7.15 -8.27
CA TRP A 97 7.85 -5.96 -7.41
C TRP A 97 8.71 -4.83 -8.02
N GLU A 98 8.32 -3.58 -7.83
CA GLU A 98 8.94 -2.45 -8.53
C GLU A 98 10.38 -2.16 -8.05
N GLY A 99 11.29 -1.87 -8.99
CA GLY A 99 12.70 -1.63 -8.69
C GLY A 99 13.40 -2.86 -8.07
N MET A 100 13.21 -4.03 -8.66
CA MET A 100 13.74 -5.34 -8.22
C MET A 100 14.80 -5.92 -9.16
N GLU A 101 15.55 -5.07 -9.85
CA GLU A 101 16.87 -5.48 -10.36
C GLU A 101 17.71 -6.11 -9.23
N ASP A 102 18.62 -7.01 -9.58
CA ASP A 102 19.44 -7.73 -8.59
C ASP A 102 20.27 -6.80 -7.70
N THR A 103 20.59 -5.61 -8.20
CA THR A 103 21.19 -4.50 -7.44
C THR A 103 20.30 -4.07 -6.25
N GLY A 104 19.01 -3.81 -6.50
CA GLY A 104 18.03 -3.39 -5.49
C GLY A 104 17.69 -4.50 -4.49
N ARG A 105 17.62 -5.75 -4.94
CA ARG A 105 17.42 -6.92 -4.06
C ARG A 105 18.62 -7.16 -3.13
N ASN A 106 19.84 -7.12 -3.65
CA ASN A 106 21.05 -7.25 -2.82
C ASN A 106 21.23 -6.08 -1.85
N ALA A 107 20.85 -4.85 -2.25
CA ALA A 107 20.87 -3.70 -1.35
C ALA A 107 19.92 -3.90 -0.16
N TRP A 108 18.64 -4.23 -0.40
CA TRP A 108 17.65 -4.48 0.65
C TRP A 108 18.08 -5.65 1.57
N LYS A 109 18.61 -6.73 1.01
CA LYS A 109 19.15 -7.86 1.78
C LYS A 109 20.34 -7.48 2.67
N THR A 110 21.08 -6.43 2.31
CA THR A 110 22.23 -5.93 3.08
C THR A 110 21.82 -4.89 4.14
N THR A 111 20.82 -4.06 3.87
CA THR A 111 20.29 -3.08 4.84
C THR A 111 19.33 -3.70 5.85
N GLY A 112 18.68 -4.82 5.51
CA GLY A 112 17.63 -5.46 6.32
C GLY A 112 16.26 -4.78 6.19
N GLU A 113 16.19 -3.58 5.63
CA GLU A 113 14.97 -2.80 5.43
C GLU A 113 15.03 -1.93 4.15
N ARG A 114 13.87 -1.65 3.54
CA ARG A 114 13.71 -0.74 2.40
C ARG A 114 12.49 0.13 2.62
N ARG A 115 12.61 1.44 2.35
CA ARG A 115 11.48 2.36 2.38
C ARG A 115 10.59 2.13 1.16
N TYR A 116 9.28 2.07 1.38
CA TYR A 116 8.25 2.12 0.36
C TYR A 116 7.45 3.42 0.53
N THR A 117 7.22 4.09 -0.59
CA THR A 117 6.41 5.32 -0.67
C THR A 117 5.45 5.20 -1.85
N GLY A 118 4.16 5.02 -1.59
CA GLY A 118 3.13 4.79 -2.60
C GLY A 118 1.74 5.17 -2.07
N PHE A 119 0.95 5.87 -2.89
CA PHE A 119 -0.33 6.49 -2.53
C PHE A 119 -0.27 7.30 -1.21
N GLU A 120 -0.78 6.75 -0.11
CA GLU A 120 -0.78 7.36 1.24
C GLU A 120 0.18 6.62 2.22
N LEU A 121 0.91 5.61 1.76
CA LEU A 121 1.82 4.81 2.57
C LEU A 121 3.26 5.33 2.48
N ASP A 122 3.85 5.57 3.64
CA ASP A 122 5.29 5.83 3.83
C ASP A 122 5.78 4.91 4.95
N ILE A 123 6.41 3.79 4.58
CA ILE A 123 6.69 2.66 5.48
C ILE A 123 8.07 2.05 5.24
N MET A 124 8.67 1.48 6.28
CA MET A 124 9.86 0.65 6.18
C MET A 124 9.45 -0.83 6.10
N LEU A 125 9.75 -1.48 4.97
CA LEU A 125 9.51 -2.91 4.79
C LEU A 125 10.76 -3.70 5.20
N PRO A 126 10.66 -4.68 6.13
CA PRO A 126 11.79 -5.54 6.49
C PRO A 126 12.13 -6.51 5.35
N TRP A 127 13.36 -7.02 5.30
CA TRP A 127 13.79 -8.02 4.31
C TRP A 127 12.94 -9.30 4.35
N GLU A 128 12.36 -9.63 5.51
CA GLU A 128 11.37 -10.71 5.67
C GLU A 128 10.20 -10.60 4.68
N PHE A 129 9.81 -9.39 4.26
CA PHE A 129 8.81 -9.18 3.21
C PHE A 129 9.14 -9.95 1.93
N MET A 130 10.41 -9.90 1.52
CA MET A 130 10.91 -10.61 0.34
C MET A 130 11.15 -12.09 0.61
N GLU A 131 11.61 -12.45 1.81
CA GLU A 131 11.73 -13.87 2.18
C GLU A 131 10.37 -14.57 2.26
N ALA A 132 9.28 -13.86 2.54
CA ALA A 132 7.92 -14.35 2.41
C ALA A 132 7.49 -14.40 0.94
N ALA A 133 7.72 -13.33 0.16
CA ALA A 133 7.39 -13.29 -1.26
C ALA A 133 8.05 -14.43 -2.06
N GLU A 134 9.36 -14.68 -1.87
CA GLU A 134 10.11 -15.77 -2.51
C GLU A 134 9.52 -17.16 -2.25
N LYS A 135 8.79 -17.34 -1.13
CA LYS A 135 8.15 -18.62 -0.74
C LYS A 135 6.68 -18.72 -1.14
N MET A 136 5.97 -17.59 -1.26
CA MET A 136 4.50 -17.53 -1.30
C MET A 136 3.93 -16.83 -2.55
N SER A 137 4.77 -16.51 -3.55
CA SER A 137 4.34 -15.89 -4.82
C SER A 137 3.55 -16.81 -5.75
N TRP A 138 3.60 -18.13 -5.54
CA TRP A 138 2.99 -19.15 -6.41
C TRP A 138 2.29 -20.26 -5.60
N PRO A 139 1.23 -19.94 -4.82
CA PRO A 139 0.41 -20.95 -4.17
C PRO A 139 -0.41 -21.73 -5.21
N ILE A 140 -0.85 -22.93 -4.82
CA ILE A 140 -1.83 -23.75 -5.57
C ILE A 140 -3.16 -23.64 -4.81
N PRO A 141 -4.15 -22.84 -5.25
CA PRO A 141 -5.46 -22.81 -4.63
C PRO A 141 -6.09 -24.21 -4.68
N LEU A 142 -6.72 -24.65 -3.59
CA LEU A 142 -7.33 -25.98 -3.51
C LEU A 142 -8.86 -25.95 -3.61
N HIS A 143 -9.49 -24.80 -3.30
CA HIS A 143 -10.92 -24.59 -3.48
C HIS A 143 -11.28 -24.26 -4.93
N PRO A 144 -12.55 -24.44 -5.35
CA PRO A 144 -13.04 -23.91 -6.63
C PRO A 144 -12.79 -22.41 -6.71
N THR A 145 -12.06 -21.98 -7.76
CA THR A 145 -11.48 -20.64 -7.85
C THR A 145 -11.82 -19.97 -9.17
N ALA A 146 -12.34 -18.75 -9.13
CA ALA A 146 -12.45 -17.87 -10.30
C ALA A 146 -11.50 -16.68 -10.19
N ILE A 147 -10.61 -16.51 -11.18
CA ILE A 147 -9.76 -15.32 -11.30
C ILE A 147 -10.47 -14.32 -12.22
N MET A 148 -10.55 -13.06 -11.79
CA MET A 148 -10.92 -11.92 -12.64
C MET A 148 -9.65 -11.11 -12.89
N HIS A 149 -9.26 -10.89 -14.15
CA HIS A 149 -8.02 -10.16 -14.48
C HIS A 149 -8.20 -9.21 -15.66
N GLY A 150 -7.61 -8.02 -15.59
CA GLY A 150 -7.66 -7.03 -16.66
C GLY A 150 -6.62 -7.31 -17.74
N LYS A 151 -7.00 -7.31 -19.02
CA LYS A 151 -6.06 -7.46 -20.15
C LYS A 151 -5.06 -6.32 -20.22
N ASN A 152 -5.44 -5.16 -19.68
CA ASN A 152 -4.65 -3.93 -19.63
C ASN A 152 -4.14 -3.70 -18.18
N ASP A 153 -3.81 -4.77 -17.46
CA ASP A 153 -3.21 -4.72 -16.13
C ASP A 153 -1.71 -4.42 -16.22
N GLU A 154 -1.35 -3.18 -15.90
CA GLU A 154 0.00 -2.64 -15.86
C GLU A 154 0.78 -2.98 -14.57
N VAL A 155 0.09 -3.44 -13.52
CA VAL A 155 0.68 -3.68 -12.19
C VAL A 155 1.03 -5.16 -12.02
N VAL A 156 0.16 -6.06 -12.47
CA VAL A 156 0.35 -7.51 -12.41
C VAL A 156 0.10 -8.12 -13.79
N PRO A 157 1.15 -8.62 -14.48
CA PRO A 157 1.01 -9.28 -15.78
C PRO A 157 -0.02 -10.41 -15.79
N ILE A 158 -1.03 -10.29 -16.66
CA ILE A 158 -2.08 -11.30 -16.85
C ILE A 158 -1.54 -12.69 -17.23
N SER A 159 -0.31 -12.77 -17.75
CA SER A 159 0.43 -14.02 -17.97
C SER A 159 0.61 -14.86 -16.71
N PHE A 160 0.66 -14.25 -15.52
CA PHE A 160 0.76 -14.98 -14.26
C PHE A 160 -0.54 -15.68 -13.88
N SER A 161 -1.68 -15.01 -14.06
CA SER A 161 -3.00 -15.63 -13.86
C SER A 161 -3.29 -16.73 -14.89
N ARG A 162 -2.89 -16.53 -16.15
CA ARG A 162 -2.93 -17.58 -17.20
C ARG A 162 -2.05 -18.79 -16.86
N LYS A 163 -0.91 -18.58 -16.18
CA LYS A 163 -0.05 -19.68 -15.70
C LYS A 163 -0.77 -20.48 -14.60
N VAL A 164 -1.34 -19.81 -13.60
CA VAL A 164 -2.04 -20.50 -12.49
C VAL A 164 -3.27 -21.25 -12.98
N GLU A 165 -4.06 -20.70 -13.89
CA GLU A 165 -5.17 -21.43 -14.55
C GLU A 165 -4.69 -22.70 -15.26
N LYS A 166 -3.61 -22.60 -16.03
CA LYS A 166 -3.02 -23.75 -16.75
C LYS A 166 -2.47 -24.83 -15.81
N GLU A 167 -2.02 -24.44 -14.62
CA GLU A 167 -1.42 -25.35 -13.63
C GLU A 167 -2.44 -25.95 -12.65
N CYS A 168 -3.65 -25.36 -12.50
CA CYS A 168 -4.64 -25.73 -11.49
C CYS A 168 -6.03 -26.01 -12.11
N SER A 169 -6.46 -27.27 -12.19
CA SER A 169 -7.73 -27.69 -12.84
C SER A 169 -9.02 -27.28 -12.12
N ASN A 170 -8.90 -26.69 -10.93
CA ASN A 170 -9.96 -26.08 -10.12
C ASN A 170 -10.05 -24.55 -10.25
N VAL A 171 -9.19 -23.95 -11.09
CA VAL A 171 -9.14 -22.50 -11.38
C VAL A 171 -9.80 -22.23 -12.74
N THR A 172 -10.39 -21.04 -12.91
CA THR A 172 -10.89 -20.54 -14.19
C THR A 172 -10.62 -19.04 -14.30
N LEU A 173 -10.11 -18.58 -15.45
CA LEU A 173 -9.75 -17.18 -15.70
C LEU A 173 -10.82 -16.45 -16.52
N HIS A 174 -11.32 -15.35 -15.96
CA HIS A 174 -12.19 -14.39 -16.61
C HIS A 174 -11.36 -13.16 -17.00
N GLU A 175 -10.98 -13.07 -18.27
CA GLU A 175 -10.22 -11.93 -18.79
C GLU A 175 -11.13 -10.78 -19.26
N PHE A 176 -11.01 -9.63 -18.62
CA PHE A 176 -11.79 -8.43 -18.94
C PHE A 176 -10.97 -7.39 -19.70
N ASP A 177 -11.63 -6.55 -20.49
CA ASP A 177 -11.03 -5.36 -21.09
C ASP A 177 -11.09 -4.21 -20.08
N ASP A 178 -10.16 -4.25 -19.12
CA ASP A 178 -10.12 -3.43 -17.90
C ASP A 178 -8.65 -3.40 -17.38
N THR A 179 -8.41 -2.57 -16.36
CA THR A 179 -7.11 -2.34 -15.70
C THR A 179 -6.94 -3.17 -14.43
N HIS A 180 -5.81 -3.04 -13.73
CA HIS A 180 -5.58 -3.63 -12.40
C HIS A 180 -6.70 -3.33 -11.38
N ARG A 181 -7.33 -2.15 -11.48
CA ARG A 181 -8.38 -1.74 -10.54
C ARG A 181 -9.69 -2.53 -10.76
N LEU A 182 -9.90 -3.13 -11.95
CA LEU A 182 -11.08 -3.94 -12.33
C LEU A 182 -12.41 -3.19 -12.16
N LYS A 183 -12.42 -1.90 -12.49
CA LYS A 183 -13.49 -0.96 -12.09
C LYS A 183 -14.81 -1.26 -12.79
N ASP A 184 -14.77 -1.47 -14.11
CA ASP A 184 -15.96 -1.68 -14.93
C ASP A 184 -16.37 -3.16 -14.97
N SER A 185 -15.45 -4.04 -14.56
CA SER A 185 -15.65 -5.49 -14.42
C SER A 185 -16.31 -5.90 -13.10
N MET A 186 -16.33 -5.04 -12.07
CA MET A 186 -16.95 -5.34 -10.75
C MET A 186 -18.37 -5.91 -10.86
N ARG A 187 -19.15 -5.47 -11.86
CA ARG A 187 -20.55 -5.89 -12.09
C ARG A 187 -20.73 -7.40 -12.33
N PHE A 188 -19.70 -8.09 -12.82
CA PHE A 188 -19.77 -9.52 -13.14
C PHE A 188 -19.54 -10.42 -11.91
N ILE A 189 -19.17 -9.86 -10.76
CA ILE A 189 -18.78 -10.66 -9.58
C ILE A 189 -19.92 -11.51 -9.00
N SER A 190 -21.18 -11.06 -9.12
CA SER A 190 -22.34 -11.88 -8.70
C SER A 190 -22.52 -13.08 -9.62
N GLU A 191 -22.53 -12.86 -10.94
CA GLU A 191 -22.66 -13.93 -11.94
C GLU A 191 -21.55 -14.99 -11.81
N ILE A 192 -20.32 -14.55 -11.57
CA ILE A 192 -19.18 -15.44 -11.31
C ILE A 192 -19.35 -16.19 -9.99
N SER A 193 -19.78 -15.53 -8.91
CA SER A 193 -20.03 -16.16 -7.61
C SER A 193 -21.14 -17.23 -7.71
N ASP A 194 -22.25 -16.91 -8.37
CA ASP A 194 -23.38 -17.83 -8.55
C ASP A 194 -22.98 -19.05 -9.40
N SER A 195 -22.23 -18.82 -10.48
CA SER A 195 -21.68 -19.89 -11.34
C SER A 195 -20.69 -20.79 -10.59
N LEU A 196 -19.78 -20.21 -9.81
CA LEU A 196 -18.75 -20.93 -9.06
C LEU A 196 -19.35 -21.81 -7.95
N ARG A 197 -20.34 -21.30 -7.22
CA ARG A 197 -21.06 -22.07 -6.19
C ARG A 197 -21.92 -23.18 -6.80
N ALA A 198 -22.67 -22.88 -7.86
CA ALA A 198 -23.40 -23.91 -8.62
C ALA A 198 -22.48 -24.91 -9.35
N GLY A 199 -21.18 -24.63 -9.47
CA GLY A 199 -20.15 -25.58 -9.90
C GLY A 199 -19.71 -26.52 -8.77
N LYS A 200 -19.50 -25.98 -7.57
CA LYS A 200 -19.14 -26.76 -6.36
C LYS A 200 -20.24 -27.78 -6.00
N GLU A 201 -21.51 -27.35 -5.99
CA GLU A 201 -22.68 -28.20 -5.68
C GLU A 201 -22.88 -29.40 -6.61
N ARG A 202 -22.28 -29.41 -7.81
CA ARG A 202 -22.32 -30.54 -8.75
C ARG A 202 -21.17 -31.52 -8.58
N LYS A 203 -19.97 -31.05 -8.21
CA LYS A 203 -18.84 -31.95 -7.96
C LYS A 203 -19.08 -32.83 -6.74
N THR A 204 -19.64 -32.25 -5.67
CA THR A 204 -19.98 -33.00 -4.45
C THR A 204 -21.06 -34.06 -4.66
N SER A 205 -21.97 -33.90 -5.65
CA SER A 205 -22.97 -34.93 -5.97
C SER A 205 -22.43 -36.07 -6.83
N ASP A 206 -21.36 -35.85 -7.60
CA ASP A 206 -20.77 -36.85 -8.49
C ASP A 206 -19.74 -37.73 -7.73
N GLU A 207 -18.93 -37.13 -6.84
CA GLU A 207 -17.87 -37.81 -6.09
C GLU A 207 -18.39 -38.88 -5.09
N GLU A 208 -19.63 -38.79 -4.60
CA GLU A 208 -20.26 -39.86 -3.80
C GLU A 208 -20.51 -41.17 -4.60
N THR A 209 -20.28 -41.20 -5.92
CA THR A 209 -20.64 -42.35 -6.78
C THR A 209 -19.49 -43.14 -7.40
N GLU A 210 -18.24 -42.66 -7.35
CA GLU A 210 -17.09 -43.32 -8.03
C GLU A 210 -16.17 -44.16 -7.13
N SER A 211 -16.44 -44.30 -5.82
CA SER A 211 -15.53 -44.97 -4.87
C SER A 211 -15.47 -46.52 -4.94
N ASP A 212 -15.89 -47.17 -6.02
CA ASP A 212 -16.00 -48.65 -6.09
C ASP A 212 -15.76 -49.25 -7.51
N LYS A 213 -14.49 -49.16 -7.95
CA LYS A 213 -13.76 -49.84 -9.07
C LYS A 213 -12.40 -49.13 -9.25
N VAL A 214 -11.25 -49.74 -9.60
CA VAL A 214 -10.87 -51.06 -10.15
C VAL A 214 -9.61 -51.59 -9.40
N LEU A 215 -9.31 -52.89 -9.48
CA LEU A 215 -8.04 -53.51 -9.08
C LEU A 215 -7.42 -54.34 -10.23
N GLU A 216 -6.09 -54.51 -10.18
CA GLU A 216 -5.21 -55.51 -10.84
C GLU A 216 -4.76 -55.38 -12.32
N ASP A 217 -3.63 -56.08 -12.59
CA ASP A 217 -3.02 -56.53 -13.87
C ASP A 217 -2.28 -55.51 -14.80
N VAL A 218 -1.10 -55.77 -15.42
CA VAL A 218 -0.19 -56.97 -15.53
C VAL A 218 1.32 -56.54 -15.63
N MET A 219 2.29 -57.48 -15.52
CA MET A 219 3.75 -57.36 -15.85
C MET A 219 4.21 -58.31 -17.00
N ASP A 220 5.49 -58.23 -17.44
CA ASP A 220 6.29 -59.12 -18.35
C ASP A 220 6.44 -58.72 -19.85
N GLU A 221 7.46 -59.08 -20.67
CA GLU A 221 8.88 -59.54 -20.56
C GLU A 221 9.53 -59.53 -22.01
N PHE A 222 10.87 -59.65 -22.25
CA PHE A 222 11.51 -59.61 -23.61
C PHE A 222 12.94 -60.27 -23.76
N ASP A 223 13.32 -60.85 -24.93
CA ASP A 223 14.65 -61.50 -25.25
C ASP A 223 15.07 -61.54 -26.80
N VAL A 224 16.16 -62.23 -27.25
CA VAL A 224 17.11 -61.91 -28.41
C VAL A 224 17.48 -63.06 -29.47
N SER A 225 18.08 -62.84 -30.71
CA SER A 225 18.82 -63.83 -31.62
C SER A 225 19.34 -63.38 -33.07
N GLU A 226 20.29 -64.09 -33.79
CA GLU A 226 21.06 -63.65 -35.04
C GLU A 226 21.63 -64.72 -36.12
N HIS A 227 22.35 -64.28 -37.22
CA HIS A 227 23.48 -64.90 -38.10
C HIS A 227 23.40 -65.57 -39.59
N GLU A 228 24.47 -65.38 -40.46
CA GLU A 228 25.18 -66.04 -41.69
C GLU A 228 24.58 -66.58 -43.09
N GLY A 229 25.25 -67.00 -44.24
CA GLY A 229 26.65 -67.35 -44.78
C GLY A 229 26.86 -67.55 -46.38
N ILE A 230 28.00 -68.11 -47.00
CA ILE A 230 28.50 -67.98 -48.47
C ILE A 230 29.35 -69.19 -49.17
N THR A 231 29.59 -69.37 -50.54
CA THR A 231 30.64 -70.31 -51.27
C THR A 231 30.99 -70.16 -52.86
N VAL A 232 31.88 -71.00 -53.56
CA VAL A 232 32.61 -70.79 -54.94
C VAL A 232 33.16 -72.02 -55.85
N SER A 233 33.46 -71.92 -57.23
CA SER A 233 34.44 -72.68 -58.22
C SER A 233 33.89 -73.22 -59.65
N GLY A 234 34.52 -73.73 -60.79
CA GLY A 234 35.85 -73.95 -61.59
C GLY A 234 35.75 -75.03 -62.82
N THR A 235 36.58 -75.44 -63.86
CA THR A 235 37.71 -75.06 -64.86
C THR A 235 38.17 -76.20 -65.94
N GLY A 236 38.81 -76.00 -67.17
CA GLY A 236 39.49 -77.06 -68.10
C GLY A 236 39.94 -76.79 -69.64
N GLU A 237 40.80 -77.62 -70.38
CA GLU A 237 41.44 -77.45 -71.80
C GLU A 237 42.25 -78.70 -72.47
N GLU A 238 42.63 -78.83 -73.83
CA GLU A 238 43.80 -79.65 -74.46
C GLU A 238 44.15 -79.64 -76.06
N SER A 239 45.10 -80.48 -76.65
CA SER A 239 45.80 -80.36 -78.04
C SER A 239 46.42 -81.63 -78.81
N PHE A 240 47.00 -81.57 -80.07
CA PHE A 240 48.20 -82.34 -80.70
C PHE A 240 48.55 -82.13 -82.25
N SER A 241 49.53 -82.87 -82.90
CA SER A 241 50.32 -82.56 -84.17
C SER A 241 50.86 -83.74 -85.09
N VAL A 242 51.93 -83.53 -85.93
CA VAL A 242 52.78 -84.47 -86.80
C VAL A 242 52.34 -84.63 -88.32
N GLU A 243 53.08 -84.92 -89.44
CA GLU A 243 54.40 -85.56 -89.89
C GLU A 243 55.00 -84.99 -91.27
N GLU A 244 56.09 -85.56 -91.88
CA GLU A 244 56.83 -85.05 -93.12
C GLU A 244 57.53 -86.15 -94.03
N GLY A 245 58.08 -85.83 -95.25
CA GLY A 245 58.87 -86.76 -96.13
C GLY A 245 59.40 -86.21 -97.50
N ASP A 246 60.49 -86.77 -98.06
CA ASP A 246 61.47 -86.03 -98.93
C ASP A 246 61.98 -86.75 -100.24
N THR A 247 62.54 -86.02 -101.23
CA THR A 247 63.62 -86.40 -102.23
C THR A 247 63.76 -85.44 -103.45
N ALA A 248 64.90 -84.70 -103.61
CA ALA A 248 65.50 -84.29 -104.91
C ALA A 248 66.79 -83.39 -104.79
N ASP A 249 67.97 -83.97 -104.52
CA ASP A 249 69.26 -83.26 -104.22
C ASP A 249 69.93 -82.47 -105.39
N SER A 250 69.15 -81.74 -106.20
CA SER A 250 69.65 -80.74 -107.16
C SER A 250 68.60 -79.66 -107.45
N GLU A 251 67.31 -79.96 -107.26
CA GLU A 251 66.29 -78.92 -107.10
C GLU A 251 66.30 -78.39 -105.66
N ILE A 252 66.62 -79.24 -104.67
CA ILE A 252 66.78 -78.86 -103.25
C ILE A 252 67.73 -77.67 -103.07
N GLU A 253 68.94 -77.62 -103.65
CA GLU A 253 69.87 -76.49 -103.39
C GLU A 253 69.34 -75.14 -103.94
N GLN A 254 68.55 -75.16 -105.02
CA GLN A 254 67.86 -73.96 -105.52
C GLN A 254 66.59 -73.64 -104.71
N LEU A 255 65.82 -74.66 -104.33
CA LEU A 255 64.65 -74.53 -103.47
C LEU A 255 65.03 -74.09 -102.04
N GLU A 256 66.18 -74.47 -101.51
CA GLU A 256 66.74 -73.97 -100.24
C GLU A 256 67.15 -72.51 -100.36
N ALA A 257 67.78 -72.11 -101.46
CA ALA A 257 68.12 -70.72 -101.71
C ALA A 257 66.86 -69.84 -101.89
N GLU A 258 65.83 -70.34 -102.58
CA GLU A 258 64.54 -69.67 -102.71
C GLU A 258 63.73 -69.72 -101.41
N MET A 259 63.69 -70.83 -100.67
CA MET A 259 63.05 -70.96 -99.36
C MET A 259 63.71 -70.01 -98.37
N LYS A 260 65.03 -69.96 -98.26
CA LYS A 260 65.74 -69.02 -97.37
C LYS A 260 65.47 -67.54 -97.72
N ASN A 261 65.24 -67.25 -98.99
CA ASN A 261 64.81 -65.93 -99.48
C ASN A 261 63.31 -65.66 -99.17
N LEU A 262 62.46 -66.69 -99.26
CA LEU A 262 61.05 -66.67 -98.85
C LEU A 262 60.89 -66.54 -97.33
N GLU A 263 61.67 -67.26 -96.54
CA GLU A 263 61.77 -67.16 -95.08
C GLU A 263 62.26 -65.78 -94.67
N ALA A 264 63.30 -65.23 -95.31
CA ALA A 264 63.75 -63.87 -95.05
C ALA A 264 62.64 -62.85 -95.35
N LYS A 265 61.91 -63.02 -96.47
CA LYS A 265 60.74 -62.18 -96.81
C LYS A 265 59.55 -62.40 -95.88
N MET A 266 59.31 -63.61 -95.41
CA MET A 266 58.23 -63.93 -94.46
C MET A 266 58.57 -63.44 -93.06
N ALA A 267 59.83 -63.49 -92.65
CA ALA A 267 60.32 -62.89 -91.41
C ALA A 267 60.17 -61.36 -91.46
N GLN A 268 60.68 -60.70 -92.50
CA GLN A 268 60.49 -59.25 -92.71
C GLN A 268 59.00 -58.87 -92.79
N LYS A 269 58.16 -59.67 -93.45
CA LYS A 269 56.71 -59.42 -93.54
C LYS A 269 55.99 -59.68 -92.21
N LYS A 270 56.45 -60.65 -91.40
CA LYS A 270 55.92 -60.95 -90.06
C LYS A 270 56.32 -59.86 -89.07
N GLU A 271 57.57 -59.41 -89.11
CA GLU A 271 58.10 -58.27 -88.35
C GLU A 271 57.36 -56.97 -88.69
N ALA A 272 57.19 -56.65 -89.99
CA ALA A 272 56.40 -55.50 -90.43
C ALA A 272 54.92 -55.62 -90.05
N LEU A 273 54.33 -56.82 -90.06
CA LEU A 273 52.96 -57.07 -89.61
C LEU A 273 52.81 -56.96 -88.10
N GLU A 274 53.84 -57.34 -87.34
CA GLU A 274 53.89 -57.23 -85.87
C GLU A 274 54.04 -55.76 -85.45
N ILE A 275 54.94 -55.00 -86.10
CA ILE A 275 55.06 -53.55 -85.97
C ILE A 275 53.73 -52.87 -86.28
N SER A 276 53.11 -53.15 -87.44
CA SER A 276 51.81 -52.58 -87.81
C SER A 276 50.68 -52.96 -86.83
N ARG A 277 50.77 -54.13 -86.18
CA ARG A 277 49.82 -54.59 -85.16
C ARG A 277 50.07 -53.94 -83.79
N GLU A 278 51.30 -53.59 -83.46
CA GLU A 278 51.68 -52.78 -82.30
C GLU A 278 51.23 -51.32 -82.51
N GLU A 279 51.46 -50.75 -83.69
CA GLU A 279 50.99 -49.41 -84.08
C GLU A 279 49.46 -49.31 -83.96
N ALA A 280 48.71 -50.23 -84.57
CA ALA A 280 47.24 -50.27 -84.48
C ALA A 280 46.72 -50.51 -83.04
N ARG A 281 47.50 -51.20 -82.18
CA ARG A 281 47.21 -51.32 -80.74
C ARG A 281 47.48 -50.01 -79.98
N LEU A 282 48.49 -49.26 -80.38
CA LEU A 282 48.85 -47.99 -79.78
C LEU A 282 47.82 -46.91 -80.16
N GLU A 283 47.48 -46.80 -81.45
CA GLU A 283 46.40 -45.93 -81.94
C GLU A 283 45.07 -46.21 -81.22
N LYS A 284 44.70 -47.48 -81.04
CA LYS A 284 43.48 -47.86 -80.30
C LYS A 284 43.52 -47.38 -78.84
N LYS A 285 44.66 -47.54 -78.14
CA LYS A 285 44.82 -47.05 -76.76
C LYS A 285 44.82 -45.53 -76.66
N ILE A 286 45.43 -44.83 -77.61
CA ILE A 286 45.43 -43.36 -77.68
C ILE A 286 43.98 -42.89 -77.82
N ARG A 287 43.22 -43.45 -78.77
CA ARG A 287 41.81 -43.13 -78.98
C ARG A 287 40.93 -43.44 -77.76
N GLU A 288 41.15 -44.58 -77.10
CA GLU A 288 40.42 -44.93 -75.86
C GLU A 288 40.71 -43.95 -74.71
N GLU A 289 41.93 -43.41 -74.62
CA GLU A 289 42.28 -42.39 -73.62
C GLU A 289 41.79 -40.99 -74.01
N GLU A 290 41.79 -40.62 -75.30
CA GLU A 290 41.18 -39.38 -75.82
C GLU A 290 39.67 -39.35 -75.56
N GLU A 291 38.96 -40.44 -75.83
CA GLU A 291 37.52 -40.61 -75.57
C GLU A 291 37.24 -40.49 -74.05
N ARG A 292 38.05 -41.15 -73.21
CA ARG A 292 37.97 -41.04 -71.74
C ARG A 292 38.30 -39.64 -71.19
N LEU A 293 39.13 -38.86 -71.87
CA LEU A 293 39.43 -37.48 -71.51
C LEU A 293 38.28 -36.54 -71.90
N ALA A 294 37.71 -36.72 -73.09
CA ALA A 294 36.54 -35.97 -73.55
C ALA A 294 35.31 -36.19 -72.65
N ASP A 295 35.04 -37.44 -72.24
CA ASP A 295 33.95 -37.76 -71.31
C ASP A 295 34.10 -37.01 -69.97
N LYS A 296 35.32 -36.97 -69.41
CA LYS A 296 35.61 -36.26 -68.16
C LYS A 296 35.49 -34.74 -68.29
N GLU A 297 35.87 -34.19 -69.44
CA GLU A 297 35.73 -32.75 -69.69
C GLU A 297 34.24 -32.37 -69.83
N ALA A 298 33.44 -33.21 -70.50
CA ALA A 298 31.98 -33.05 -70.59
C ALA A 298 31.27 -33.25 -69.23
N GLU A 299 31.70 -34.21 -68.41
CA GLU A 299 31.21 -34.41 -67.03
C GLU A 299 31.49 -33.17 -66.16
N LYS A 300 32.71 -32.64 -66.23
CA LYS A 300 33.12 -31.41 -65.54
C LYS A 300 32.34 -30.18 -66.03
N GLU A 301 32.06 -30.08 -67.32
CA GLU A 301 31.25 -28.98 -67.88
C GLU A 301 29.79 -29.04 -67.41
N ARG A 302 29.21 -30.24 -67.28
CA ARG A 302 27.86 -30.43 -66.70
C ARG A 302 27.82 -30.04 -65.23
N ALA A 303 28.75 -30.56 -64.42
CA ALA A 303 28.85 -30.22 -63.00
C ALA A 303 29.05 -28.71 -62.77
N GLY A 304 29.81 -28.03 -63.65
CA GLY A 304 29.95 -26.57 -63.63
C GLY A 304 28.62 -25.84 -63.82
N LYS A 305 27.80 -26.27 -64.80
CA LYS A 305 26.48 -25.67 -65.09
C LYS A 305 25.46 -25.93 -63.99
N GLU A 306 25.46 -27.13 -63.41
CA GLU A 306 24.59 -27.47 -62.27
C GLU A 306 24.92 -26.61 -61.03
N VAL A 307 26.21 -26.33 -60.78
CA VAL A 307 26.64 -25.41 -59.71
C VAL A 307 26.26 -23.96 -60.03
N GLU A 308 26.42 -23.50 -61.28
CA GLU A 308 26.04 -22.15 -61.70
C GLU A 308 24.51 -21.91 -61.58
N GLU A 309 23.69 -22.88 -61.98
CA GLU A 309 22.23 -22.83 -61.82
C GLU A 309 21.81 -22.87 -60.35
N ALA A 310 22.48 -23.69 -59.52
CA ALA A 310 22.25 -23.72 -58.07
C ALA A 310 22.61 -22.40 -57.37
N ILE A 311 23.73 -21.76 -57.75
CA ILE A 311 24.12 -20.43 -57.24
C ILE A 311 23.08 -19.39 -57.62
N LYS A 312 22.69 -19.30 -58.91
CA LYS A 312 21.68 -18.35 -59.37
C LYS A 312 20.35 -18.49 -58.63
N LYS A 313 19.91 -19.73 -58.39
CA LYS A 313 18.70 -20.04 -57.63
C LYS A 313 18.79 -19.62 -56.15
N ALA A 314 19.97 -19.73 -55.54
CA ALA A 314 20.22 -19.23 -54.19
C ALA A 314 20.25 -17.68 -54.13
N GLU A 315 20.84 -17.02 -55.13
CA GLU A 315 20.81 -15.55 -55.25
C GLU A 315 19.38 -15.01 -55.41
N GLU A 316 18.56 -15.65 -56.25
CA GLU A 316 17.13 -15.34 -56.40
C GLU A 316 16.36 -15.49 -55.08
N GLN A 317 16.62 -16.56 -54.31
CA GLN A 317 16.03 -16.75 -52.97
C GLN A 317 16.48 -15.67 -51.96
N VAL A 318 17.75 -15.26 -51.99
CA VAL A 318 18.25 -14.16 -51.14
C VAL A 318 17.64 -12.81 -51.50
N ILE A 319 17.29 -12.57 -52.77
CA ILE A 319 16.57 -11.36 -53.20
C ILE A 319 15.14 -11.37 -52.66
N VAL A 320 14.42 -12.50 -52.75
CA VAL A 320 13.06 -12.64 -52.20
C VAL A 320 13.05 -12.44 -50.69
N ALA A 321 13.91 -13.14 -49.95
CA ALA A 321 13.99 -13.04 -48.49
C ALA A 321 14.32 -11.61 -48.01
N LYS A 322 15.14 -10.85 -48.77
CA LYS A 322 15.40 -9.43 -48.48
C LYS A 322 14.17 -8.55 -48.71
N ALA A 323 13.40 -8.79 -49.77
CA ALA A 323 12.17 -8.05 -50.03
C ALA A 323 11.11 -8.29 -48.93
N GLU A 324 10.96 -9.54 -48.47
CA GLU A 324 10.07 -9.91 -47.37
C GLU A 324 10.47 -9.22 -46.04
N VAL A 325 11.77 -9.16 -45.73
CA VAL A 325 12.28 -8.43 -44.55
C VAL A 325 12.07 -6.92 -44.69
N ASP A 326 12.33 -6.35 -45.86
CA ASP A 326 12.12 -4.92 -46.14
C ASP A 326 10.63 -4.51 -46.08
N GLU A 327 9.70 -5.41 -46.37
CA GLU A 327 8.26 -5.18 -46.25
C GLU A 327 7.80 -5.33 -44.78
N ALA A 328 8.29 -6.36 -44.08
CA ALA A 328 8.02 -6.55 -42.65
C ALA A 328 8.51 -5.37 -41.80
N LEU A 329 9.70 -4.81 -42.10
CA LEU A 329 10.24 -3.63 -41.43
C LEU A 329 9.36 -2.38 -41.66
N LYS A 330 8.90 -2.13 -42.90
CA LYS A 330 8.00 -1.00 -43.20
C LYS A 330 6.64 -1.15 -42.52
N LYS A 331 6.14 -2.38 -42.38
CA LYS A 331 4.92 -2.68 -41.62
C LYS A 331 5.10 -2.38 -40.13
N ALA A 332 6.20 -2.83 -39.53
CA ALA A 332 6.50 -2.57 -38.12
C ALA A 332 6.77 -1.08 -37.83
N GLU A 333 7.44 -0.35 -38.72
CA GLU A 333 7.64 1.09 -38.62
C GLU A 333 6.31 1.86 -38.67
N ARG A 334 5.40 1.44 -39.55
CA ARG A 334 4.04 1.98 -39.64
C ARG A 334 3.21 1.70 -38.38
N GLU A 335 3.15 0.45 -37.94
CA GLU A 335 2.42 0.05 -36.73
C GLU A 335 2.96 0.75 -35.48
N ARG A 336 4.27 1.02 -35.42
CA ARG A 336 4.89 1.84 -34.37
C ARG A 336 4.46 3.30 -34.45
N SER A 337 4.42 3.91 -35.64
CA SER A 337 3.97 5.30 -35.82
C SER A 337 2.49 5.47 -35.44
N GLU A 338 1.64 4.52 -35.85
CA GLU A 338 0.21 4.54 -35.54
C GLU A 338 -0.04 4.31 -34.03
N ALA A 339 0.81 3.51 -33.35
CA ALA A 339 0.81 3.38 -31.89
C ALA A 339 1.36 4.61 -31.14
N GLU A 340 2.34 5.34 -31.72
CA GLU A 340 2.89 6.55 -31.13
C GLU A 340 1.91 7.74 -31.22
N GLU A 341 1.18 7.88 -32.34
CA GLU A 341 0.04 8.81 -32.45
C GLU A 341 -1.08 8.44 -31.46
N ALA A 342 -1.44 7.15 -31.36
CA ALA A 342 -2.47 6.70 -30.42
C ALA A 342 -2.12 6.99 -28.96
N ARG A 343 -0.84 6.83 -28.56
CA ARG A 343 -0.41 7.20 -27.21
C ARG A 343 -0.43 8.71 -27.01
N LEU A 344 -0.04 9.51 -28.01
CA LEU A 344 -0.11 10.98 -27.92
C LEU A 344 -1.55 11.49 -27.76
N ILE A 345 -2.54 10.79 -28.33
CA ILE A 345 -3.96 11.08 -28.09
C ILE A 345 -4.37 10.69 -26.66
N ALA A 346 -3.97 9.52 -26.17
CA ALA A 346 -4.25 9.09 -24.80
C ALA A 346 -3.59 10.00 -23.75
N ASP A 347 -2.34 10.43 -23.96
CA ASP A 347 -1.60 11.38 -23.12
C ASP A 347 -2.35 12.74 -23.04
N ILE A 348 -3.09 13.14 -24.09
CA ILE A 348 -3.92 14.36 -24.13
C ILE A 348 -5.29 14.13 -23.46
N GLU A 349 -5.96 13.02 -23.73
CA GLU A 349 -7.26 12.69 -23.10
C GLU A 349 -7.12 12.47 -21.57
N GLU A 350 -5.98 11.94 -21.09
CA GLU A 350 -5.67 11.87 -19.66
C GLU A 350 -5.47 13.28 -19.05
N GLU A 351 -4.77 14.18 -19.75
CA GLU A 351 -4.61 15.58 -19.29
C GLU A 351 -5.95 16.34 -19.25
N GLU A 352 -6.81 16.21 -20.27
CA GLU A 352 -8.15 16.81 -20.25
C GLU A 352 -9.03 16.21 -19.13
N ALA A 353 -8.95 14.90 -18.89
CA ALA A 353 -9.64 14.25 -17.77
C ALA A 353 -9.09 14.69 -16.40
N ARG A 354 -7.78 14.96 -16.31
CA ARG A 354 -7.11 15.48 -15.11
C ARG A 354 -7.51 16.93 -14.81
N GLU A 355 -7.59 17.78 -15.82
CA GLU A 355 -8.09 19.16 -15.70
C GLU A 355 -9.57 19.17 -15.29
N ALA A 356 -10.42 18.40 -15.97
CA ALA A 356 -11.84 18.26 -15.62
C ALA A 356 -12.06 17.75 -14.18
N LYS A 357 -11.22 16.83 -13.71
CA LYS A 357 -11.24 16.35 -12.31
C LYS A 357 -10.78 17.44 -11.34
N ALA A 358 -9.71 18.19 -11.66
CA ALA A 358 -9.23 19.27 -10.81
C ALA A 358 -10.28 20.39 -10.66
N ASP A 359 -11.03 20.71 -11.73
CA ASP A 359 -12.15 21.65 -11.69
C ASP A 359 -13.34 21.12 -10.88
N ALA A 360 -13.65 19.82 -10.96
CA ALA A 360 -14.65 19.18 -10.12
C ALA A 360 -14.26 19.21 -8.62
N ASP A 361 -13.02 18.86 -8.28
CA ASP A 361 -12.49 18.95 -6.91
C ASP A 361 -12.48 20.41 -6.40
N ALA A 362 -12.19 21.38 -7.27
CA ALA A 362 -12.24 22.81 -6.94
C ALA A 362 -13.69 23.34 -6.80
N ALA A 363 -14.67 22.75 -7.49
CA ALA A 363 -16.08 23.04 -7.30
C ALA A 363 -16.60 22.44 -5.98
N GLN A 364 -16.22 21.19 -5.67
CA GLN A 364 -16.58 20.53 -4.41
C GLN A 364 -16.03 21.28 -3.19
N ARG A 365 -14.75 21.70 -3.22
CA ARG A 365 -14.17 22.51 -2.13
C ARG A 365 -14.94 23.82 -1.88
N LYS A 366 -15.40 24.50 -2.93
CA LYS A 366 -16.23 25.71 -2.80
C LYS A 366 -17.62 25.41 -2.22
N LEU A 367 -18.19 24.24 -2.53
CA LEU A 367 -19.44 23.77 -1.92
C LEU A 367 -19.24 23.45 -0.44
N ASP A 368 -18.16 22.75 -0.07
CA ASP A 368 -17.84 22.39 1.31
C ASP A 368 -17.54 23.64 2.17
N GLU A 369 -16.79 24.61 1.64
CA GLU A 369 -16.59 25.93 2.27
C GLU A 369 -17.92 26.67 2.47
N ALA A 370 -18.83 26.64 1.49
CA ALA A 370 -20.14 27.27 1.59
C ALA A 370 -21.06 26.57 2.60
N MET A 371 -21.06 25.23 2.64
CA MET A 371 -21.82 24.43 3.61
C MET A 371 -21.30 24.65 5.02
N LYS A 372 -19.98 24.57 5.23
CA LYS A 372 -19.37 24.84 6.54
C LYS A 372 -19.67 26.27 7.01
N LYS A 373 -19.58 27.26 6.12
CA LYS A 373 -19.95 28.65 6.45
C LYS A 373 -21.43 28.79 6.80
N ALA A 374 -22.32 28.05 6.14
CA ALA A 374 -23.74 28.02 6.50
C ALA A 374 -23.99 27.31 7.86
N GLU A 375 -23.24 26.25 8.17
CA GLU A 375 -23.29 25.55 9.46
C GLU A 375 -22.74 26.42 10.61
N ASP A 376 -21.61 27.09 10.41
CA ASP A 376 -21.01 28.04 11.35
C ASP A 376 -21.95 29.26 11.57
N MET A 377 -22.64 29.73 10.53
CA MET A 377 -23.68 30.76 10.65
C MET A 377 -24.95 30.22 11.36
N GLY A 378 -25.31 28.95 11.15
CA GLY A 378 -26.40 28.28 11.85
C GLY A 378 -26.14 28.17 13.36
N LYS A 379 -24.97 27.64 13.75
CA LYS A 379 -24.54 27.52 15.16
C LYS A 379 -24.42 28.88 15.85
N ASN A 380 -23.92 29.91 15.14
CA ASN A 380 -23.92 31.27 15.68
C ASN A 380 -25.34 31.83 15.84
N ALA A 381 -26.26 31.59 14.90
CA ALA A 381 -27.65 32.03 15.02
C ALA A 381 -28.39 31.31 16.16
N GLU A 382 -28.18 29.99 16.29
CA GLU A 382 -28.74 29.14 17.35
C GLU A 382 -28.24 29.60 18.73
N LYS A 383 -26.93 29.80 18.89
CA LYS A 383 -26.37 30.39 20.11
C LYS A 383 -26.90 31.80 20.39
N ILE A 384 -27.03 32.67 19.37
CA ILE A 384 -27.61 34.00 19.55
C ILE A 384 -29.08 33.90 20.02
N THR A 385 -29.85 32.90 19.57
CA THR A 385 -31.19 32.67 20.14
C THR A 385 -31.16 32.13 21.57
N GLU A 386 -30.25 31.22 21.91
CA GLU A 386 -30.10 30.72 23.29
C GLU A 386 -29.67 31.84 24.26
N ASP A 387 -28.70 32.66 23.87
CA ASP A 387 -28.24 33.83 24.63
C ASP A 387 -29.39 34.86 24.77
N LEU A 388 -30.14 35.16 23.70
CA LEU A 388 -31.33 36.04 23.77
C LEU A 388 -32.51 35.47 24.58
N GLU A 389 -32.62 34.15 24.73
CA GLU A 389 -33.61 33.52 25.62
C GLU A 389 -33.09 33.42 27.07
N LYS A 390 -31.78 33.33 27.27
CA LYS A 390 -31.14 33.47 28.58
C LYS A 390 -31.31 34.89 29.11
N ASP A 391 -30.95 35.91 28.33
CA ASP A 391 -31.05 37.33 28.72
C ASP A 391 -32.47 37.71 29.14
N LYS A 392 -33.50 37.31 28.37
CA LYS A 392 -34.92 37.53 28.75
C LYS A 392 -35.27 36.91 30.10
N ARG A 393 -34.84 35.66 30.35
CA ARG A 393 -35.09 34.98 31.62
C ARG A 393 -34.34 35.65 32.77
N GLU A 394 -33.12 36.13 32.54
CA GLU A 394 -32.36 36.91 33.52
C GLU A 394 -33.05 38.24 33.83
N ASP A 395 -33.53 38.99 32.83
CA ASP A 395 -34.23 40.26 33.04
C ASP A 395 -35.59 40.07 33.73
N GLU A 396 -36.37 39.03 33.38
CA GLU A 396 -37.60 38.65 34.12
C GLU A 396 -37.33 38.32 35.60
N ILE A 397 -36.19 37.69 35.91
CA ILE A 397 -35.76 37.43 37.28
C ILE A 397 -35.33 38.74 37.95
N LEU A 398 -34.61 39.63 37.27
CA LEU A 398 -34.17 40.92 37.82
C LEU A 398 -35.36 41.84 38.13
N GLU A 399 -36.41 41.85 37.30
CA GLU A 399 -37.65 42.58 37.60
C GLU A 399 -38.33 42.04 38.88
N ARG A 400 -38.47 40.71 38.99
CA ARG A 400 -39.03 40.08 40.20
C ARG A 400 -38.18 40.33 41.45
N VAL A 401 -36.86 40.31 41.34
CA VAL A 401 -35.94 40.60 42.44
C VAL A 401 -36.02 42.08 42.83
N GLY A 402 -36.02 43.00 41.86
CA GLY A 402 -36.15 44.44 42.09
C GLY A 402 -37.45 44.85 42.76
N SER A 403 -38.54 44.12 42.52
CA SER A 403 -39.82 44.32 43.24
C SER A 403 -39.74 44.06 44.76
N ARG A 404 -38.63 43.50 45.26
CA ARG A 404 -38.42 43.12 46.68
C ARG A 404 -37.50 44.09 47.44
N VAL A 405 -37.04 45.18 46.82
CA VAL A 405 -36.20 46.25 47.45
C VAL A 405 -36.78 46.77 48.77
N ASP A 406 -38.12 46.90 48.86
CA ASP A 406 -38.82 47.41 50.04
C ASP A 406 -38.86 46.42 51.22
N GLN A 407 -38.41 45.16 51.02
CA GLN A 407 -38.31 44.17 52.09
C GLN A 407 -37.01 44.31 52.89
N ILE A 408 -35.99 44.97 52.33
CA ILE A 408 -34.66 45.12 52.92
C ILE A 408 -34.65 46.22 54.00
N ASP A 409 -34.14 45.94 55.21
CA ASP A 409 -33.97 46.95 56.26
C ASP A 409 -32.73 47.84 56.01
N TRP A 410 -32.96 48.87 55.19
CA TRP A 410 -32.00 49.92 54.87
C TRP A 410 -31.51 50.73 56.09
N SER A 411 -32.19 50.67 57.24
CA SER A 411 -31.73 51.38 58.46
C SER A 411 -30.51 50.74 59.11
N ARG A 412 -30.24 49.46 58.80
CA ARG A 412 -29.14 48.66 59.38
C ARG A 412 -27.94 48.57 58.45
N ILE A 413 -28.14 48.21 57.18
CA ILE A 413 -27.02 48.08 56.20
C ILE A 413 -26.63 49.39 55.51
N GLY A 414 -27.53 50.38 55.48
CA GLY A 414 -27.32 51.63 54.75
C GLY A 414 -27.48 51.51 53.22
N LYS A 415 -27.43 52.65 52.53
CA LYS A 415 -27.55 52.74 51.07
C LYS A 415 -26.26 53.29 50.46
N ALA A 416 -25.71 52.58 49.48
CA ALA A 416 -24.61 53.07 48.65
C ALA A 416 -25.06 54.24 47.74
N GLY A 417 -24.10 55.06 47.30
CA GLY A 417 -24.32 56.09 46.28
C GLY A 417 -24.47 55.49 44.88
N GLU A 418 -25.01 56.27 43.93
CA GLU A 418 -25.30 55.76 42.58
C GLU A 418 -24.06 55.36 41.78
N GLU A 419 -22.88 55.93 42.09
CA GLU A 419 -21.60 55.63 41.44
C GLU A 419 -20.67 54.69 42.27
N VAL A 420 -21.11 54.24 43.45
CA VAL A 420 -20.26 53.44 44.38
C VAL A 420 -20.66 51.97 44.33
N HIS A 421 -19.76 51.13 43.80
CA HIS A 421 -19.94 49.69 43.64
C HIS A 421 -18.62 48.98 43.93
N ASP A 422 -18.69 47.87 44.67
CA ASP A 422 -17.59 46.90 44.80
C ASP A 422 -17.80 45.73 43.83
N ASP A 423 -16.73 44.99 43.53
CA ASP A 423 -16.82 43.72 42.79
C ASP A 423 -17.18 42.56 43.74
N LEU A 424 -18.47 42.49 44.08
CA LEU A 424 -19.06 41.47 44.95
C LEU A 424 -18.76 40.02 44.50
N THR A 425 -18.38 39.75 43.25
CA THR A 425 -17.96 38.41 42.77
C THR A 425 -16.71 37.85 43.50
N MET A 426 -15.96 38.71 44.19
CA MET A 426 -14.87 38.34 45.09
C MET A 426 -15.35 37.56 46.33
N ILE A 427 -16.61 37.73 46.74
CA ILE A 427 -17.24 36.92 47.79
C ILE A 427 -17.67 35.57 47.19
N ASN A 428 -17.23 34.48 47.81
CA ASN A 428 -17.54 33.15 47.31
C ASN A 428 -19.05 32.85 47.37
N GLY A 429 -19.58 32.27 46.29
CA GLY A 429 -21.01 32.05 46.10
C GLY A 429 -21.78 33.19 45.42
N ILE A 430 -21.13 34.34 45.15
CA ILE A 430 -21.61 35.40 44.25
C ILE A 430 -20.98 35.21 42.86
N ASP A 431 -21.83 35.13 41.84
CA ASP A 431 -21.47 35.21 40.41
C ASP A 431 -21.95 36.54 39.81
N GLU A 432 -21.64 36.82 38.54
CA GLU A 432 -22.02 38.06 37.85
C GLU A 432 -23.54 38.32 37.85
N PHE A 433 -24.36 37.27 37.77
CA PHE A 433 -25.81 37.40 37.76
C PHE A 433 -26.36 37.63 39.17
N ILE A 434 -25.80 36.96 40.18
CA ILE A 434 -26.09 37.24 41.60
C ILE A 434 -25.67 38.67 41.97
N GLN A 435 -24.55 39.16 41.44
CA GLN A 435 -24.13 40.57 41.54
C GLN A 435 -25.12 41.51 40.86
N ARG A 436 -25.62 41.20 39.65
CA ARG A 436 -26.72 41.96 39.01
C ARG A 436 -27.97 41.98 39.89
N LYS A 437 -28.38 40.85 40.47
CA LYS A 437 -29.52 40.76 41.40
C LYS A 437 -29.32 41.65 42.65
N LEU A 438 -28.16 41.56 43.30
CA LEU A 438 -27.81 42.38 44.47
C LEU A 438 -27.80 43.88 44.11
N ASN A 439 -27.21 44.24 42.97
CA ASN A 439 -27.16 45.62 42.48
C ASN A 439 -28.57 46.18 42.19
N VAL A 440 -29.48 45.35 41.68
CA VAL A 440 -30.91 45.69 41.48
C VAL A 440 -31.66 45.78 42.81
N LEU A 441 -31.30 44.96 43.82
CA LEU A 441 -31.78 45.16 45.20
C LEU A 441 -31.22 46.42 45.86
N GLY A 442 -30.17 47.06 45.31
CA GLY A 442 -29.50 48.22 45.92
C GLY A 442 -28.39 47.86 46.93
N ILE A 443 -27.97 46.60 46.96
CA ILE A 443 -26.81 46.11 47.72
C ILE A 443 -25.63 46.04 46.74
N LYS A 444 -24.70 46.99 46.86
CA LYS A 444 -23.66 47.24 45.86
C LYS A 444 -22.24 47.27 46.43
N THR A 445 -22.09 47.28 47.75
CA THR A 445 -20.78 47.36 48.41
C THR A 445 -20.59 46.27 49.46
N TYR A 446 -19.33 45.90 49.72
CA TYR A 446 -18.97 45.05 50.86
C TYR A 446 -19.42 45.69 52.18
N GLU A 447 -19.44 47.02 52.26
CA GLU A 447 -19.88 47.78 53.45
C GLU A 447 -21.37 47.60 53.78
N GLN A 448 -22.20 47.21 52.81
CA GLN A 448 -23.60 46.83 53.05
C GLN A 448 -23.72 45.35 53.46
N ILE A 449 -22.91 44.46 52.86
CA ILE A 449 -22.94 43.01 53.16
C ILE A 449 -22.33 42.71 54.53
N SER A 450 -21.26 43.40 54.93
CA SER A 450 -20.60 43.23 56.24
C SER A 450 -21.48 43.62 57.44
N LYS A 451 -22.57 44.35 57.20
CA LYS A 451 -23.56 44.79 58.21
C LYS A 451 -24.81 43.91 58.26
N MET A 452 -24.90 42.86 57.44
CA MET A 452 -26.04 41.95 57.44
C MET A 452 -26.05 41.06 58.69
N ASP A 453 -27.07 41.20 59.54
CA ASP A 453 -27.37 40.25 60.61
C ASP A 453 -28.22 39.08 60.09
N SER A 454 -28.45 38.06 60.92
CA SER A 454 -29.13 36.81 60.52
C SER A 454 -30.52 37.02 59.89
N GLU A 455 -31.26 38.06 60.30
CA GLU A 455 -32.58 38.36 59.74
C GLU A 455 -32.46 39.07 58.38
N ILE A 456 -31.46 39.96 58.22
CA ILE A 456 -31.18 40.57 56.92
C ILE A 456 -30.60 39.55 55.94
N SER A 457 -29.64 38.72 56.32
CA SER A 457 -29.08 37.67 55.45
C SER A 457 -30.17 36.74 54.91
N LYS A 458 -31.13 36.38 55.76
CA LYS A 458 -32.33 35.62 55.35
C LYS A 458 -33.25 36.42 54.42
N THR A 459 -33.54 37.68 54.73
CA THR A 459 -34.40 38.53 53.90
C THR A 459 -33.78 38.78 52.52
N VAL A 460 -32.45 38.95 52.45
CA VAL A 460 -31.68 39.06 51.20
C VAL A 460 -31.70 37.74 50.43
N ASN A 461 -31.50 36.61 51.11
CA ASN A 461 -31.58 35.27 50.51
C ASN A 461 -32.94 35.04 49.82
N ASP A 462 -34.03 35.35 50.52
CA ASP A 462 -35.39 35.20 50.02
C ASP A 462 -35.72 36.25 48.93
N ALA A 463 -35.11 37.44 49.00
CA ALA A 463 -35.21 38.47 47.95
C ALA A 463 -34.46 38.10 46.66
N LEU A 464 -33.35 37.35 46.75
CA LEU A 464 -32.57 36.86 45.60
C LEU A 464 -33.20 35.63 44.89
N GLU A 465 -34.32 35.12 45.38
CA GLU A 465 -34.97 33.87 44.94
C GLU A 465 -34.07 32.63 45.13
N PHE A 466 -33.34 32.55 46.25
CA PHE A 466 -32.52 31.38 46.61
C PHE A 466 -33.30 30.32 47.40
N LEU A 467 -32.69 29.13 47.50
CA LEU A 467 -33.02 28.17 48.56
C LEU A 467 -32.71 28.80 49.94
N PRO A 468 -33.41 28.41 51.02
CA PRO A 468 -33.17 28.97 52.35
C PRO A 468 -31.71 28.89 52.79
N GLU A 469 -31.30 29.85 53.62
CA GLU A 469 -30.02 29.88 54.36
C GLU A 469 -28.73 30.00 53.53
N ARG A 470 -28.75 29.87 52.18
CA ARG A 470 -27.55 29.95 51.31
C ARG A 470 -26.64 31.18 51.57
N VAL A 471 -27.21 32.37 51.78
CA VAL A 471 -26.41 33.59 52.09
C VAL A 471 -25.64 33.46 53.42
N THR A 472 -26.22 32.74 54.39
CA THR A 472 -25.64 32.49 55.71
C THR A 472 -24.66 31.31 55.68
N GLU A 473 -24.99 30.21 54.98
CA GLU A 473 -24.10 29.06 54.77
C GLU A 473 -22.81 29.45 54.03
N MET A 474 -22.90 30.39 53.07
CA MET A 474 -21.77 30.93 52.34
C MET A 474 -21.03 32.04 53.11
N GLU A 475 -21.39 32.31 54.38
CA GLU A 475 -20.75 33.28 55.28
C GLU A 475 -20.52 34.68 54.66
N TRP A 476 -21.43 35.16 53.78
CA TRP A 476 -21.21 36.39 52.99
C TRP A 476 -20.85 37.62 53.84
N THR A 477 -21.48 37.79 55.01
CA THR A 477 -21.14 38.85 55.96
C THR A 477 -19.67 38.80 56.38
N GLN A 478 -19.15 37.61 56.71
CA GLN A 478 -17.78 37.42 57.20
C GLN A 478 -16.74 37.54 56.07
N GLN A 479 -17.10 37.10 54.86
CA GLN A 479 -16.31 37.36 53.65
C GLN A 479 -16.25 38.87 53.32
N ALA A 480 -17.38 39.58 53.40
CA ALA A 480 -17.44 41.03 53.15
C ALA A 480 -16.63 41.85 54.17
N ILE A 481 -16.68 41.48 55.47
CA ILE A 481 -15.78 42.04 56.49
C ILE A 481 -14.32 41.84 56.07
N THR A 482 -13.96 40.64 55.61
CA THR A 482 -12.60 40.31 55.17
C THR A 482 -12.16 41.12 53.94
N MET A 483 -13.08 41.45 53.01
CA MET A 483 -12.77 42.30 51.86
C MET A 483 -12.57 43.77 52.25
N LEU A 484 -13.33 44.30 53.21
CA LEU A 484 -13.12 45.64 53.77
C LEU A 484 -11.78 45.73 54.50
N ASP A 485 -11.45 44.72 55.33
CA ASP A 485 -10.14 44.57 56.01
C ASP A 485 -8.95 44.49 55.02
N LEU A 486 -9.20 44.20 53.73
CA LEU A 486 -8.20 44.22 52.66
C LEU A 486 -8.17 45.58 51.92
N GLN A 487 -9.33 46.16 51.61
CA GLN A 487 -9.43 47.48 50.95
C GLN A 487 -8.84 48.61 51.81
N ASP A 488 -9.09 48.60 53.11
CA ASP A 488 -8.62 49.62 54.07
C ASP A 488 -7.08 49.60 54.29
N VAL A 489 -6.39 48.66 53.62
CA VAL A 489 -4.92 48.48 53.63
C VAL A 489 -4.28 48.92 52.31
N ASP A 490 -4.91 48.74 51.15
CA ASP A 490 -4.39 49.26 49.86
C ASP A 490 -4.39 50.80 49.80
N VAL A 491 -5.20 51.48 50.63
CA VAL A 491 -5.12 52.94 50.82
C VAL A 491 -3.92 53.34 51.70
N ARG A 492 -3.41 52.43 52.54
CA ARG A 492 -2.28 52.65 53.47
C ARG A 492 -0.91 52.29 52.90
N SER A 493 -0.84 51.46 51.87
CA SER A 493 0.42 51.09 51.18
C SER A 493 0.96 52.17 50.24
N SER A 494 0.25 53.29 50.06
CA SER A 494 0.63 54.37 49.13
C SER A 494 1.68 55.37 49.63
N VAL A 495 2.27 55.15 50.83
CA VAL A 495 3.30 56.04 51.42
C VAL A 495 4.33 55.25 52.23
N ASP A 496 5.45 54.87 51.61
CA ASP A 496 6.85 55.02 52.08
C ASP A 496 7.81 54.15 51.22
N GLU A 497 8.99 54.67 50.86
CA GLU A 497 9.87 54.06 49.83
C GLU A 497 10.76 52.88 50.32
N ASP A 498 10.69 52.49 51.60
CA ASP A 498 11.64 51.55 52.23
C ASP A 498 11.31 50.04 52.05
N GLU A 499 10.11 49.66 51.57
CA GLU A 499 9.70 48.24 51.49
C GLU A 499 10.52 47.38 50.50
N ALA A 500 11.20 47.99 49.53
CA ALA A 500 11.98 47.26 48.52
C ALA A 500 13.04 46.31 49.12
N VAL A 501 13.57 46.65 50.29
CA VAL A 501 14.56 45.82 51.03
C VAL A 501 13.89 44.62 51.72
N VAL A 502 12.61 44.71 52.06
CA VAL A 502 11.86 43.66 52.78
C VAL A 502 11.32 42.59 51.83
N ALA A 503 10.92 42.97 50.62
CA ALA A 503 10.47 42.04 49.59
C ALA A 503 11.58 41.06 49.17
N ASP A 504 12.80 41.55 48.92
CA ASP A 504 13.97 40.74 48.52
C ASP A 504 14.39 39.75 49.64
N LEU A 505 14.41 40.23 50.89
CA LEU A 505 14.61 39.38 52.08
C LEU A 505 13.50 38.33 52.28
N SER A 506 12.30 38.54 51.73
CA SER A 506 11.20 37.58 51.81
C SER A 506 11.26 36.55 50.68
N ALA A 507 11.64 36.96 49.46
CA ALA A 507 11.89 36.06 48.33
C ALA A 507 12.95 35.01 48.66
N SER A 508 13.99 35.39 49.42
CA SER A 508 15.05 34.46 49.88
C SER A 508 14.57 33.33 50.82
N LYS A 509 13.33 33.39 51.32
CA LYS A 509 12.73 32.41 52.25
C LYS A 509 11.73 31.46 51.59
N ILE A 510 11.46 31.61 50.30
CA ILE A 510 10.56 30.73 49.56
C ILE A 510 11.17 29.32 49.50
N ASN A 511 10.42 28.30 49.93
CA ASN A 511 10.93 26.92 49.99
C ASN A 511 10.89 26.24 48.61
N TRP A 512 11.84 26.60 47.75
CA TRP A 512 12.01 26.01 46.41
C TRP A 512 12.16 24.49 46.41
N SER A 513 12.67 23.89 47.51
CA SER A 513 12.78 22.42 47.63
C SER A 513 11.43 21.70 47.77
N GLN A 514 10.38 22.43 48.12
CA GLN A 514 9.02 21.92 48.32
C GLN A 514 8.09 22.26 47.16
N ILE A 515 8.12 23.51 46.67
CA ILE A 515 7.28 23.91 45.52
C ILE A 515 7.87 23.49 44.17
N GLY A 516 9.20 23.32 44.11
CA GLY A 516 9.94 22.98 42.89
C GLY A 516 10.14 24.17 41.94
N GLU A 517 10.92 23.94 40.90
CA GLU A 517 11.14 24.87 39.80
C GLU A 517 10.24 24.52 38.61
N ALA A 518 9.76 25.52 37.88
CA ALA A 518 8.96 25.30 36.67
C ALA A 518 9.77 24.68 35.50
N GLY A 519 11.09 24.88 35.47
CA GLY A 519 11.94 24.50 34.32
C GLY A 519 11.46 25.15 33.03
N ASP A 520 11.54 24.39 31.92
CA ASP A 520 11.07 24.81 30.59
C ASP A 520 9.54 24.69 30.40
N ARG A 521 8.77 24.42 31.46
CA ARG A 521 7.30 24.32 31.35
C ARG A 521 6.70 25.66 30.94
N LYS A 522 5.75 25.60 29.98
CA LYS A 522 4.87 26.73 29.65
C LYS A 522 4.22 27.23 30.94
N SER A 523 4.22 28.54 31.15
CA SER A 523 3.62 29.11 32.37
C SER A 523 2.11 29.05 32.33
N ASP A 524 1.51 28.66 33.44
CA ASP A 524 0.07 28.64 33.63
C ASP A 524 -0.47 30.08 33.79
N ARG A 525 -1.80 30.21 33.71
CA ARG A 525 -2.50 31.49 33.76
C ARG A 525 -2.95 31.79 35.18
N MET A 526 -2.08 32.41 35.97
CA MET A 526 -2.32 32.66 37.40
C MET A 526 -3.56 33.50 37.68
N THR A 527 -3.99 34.32 36.72
CA THR A 527 -5.28 35.04 36.72
C THR A 527 -6.54 34.17 36.79
N GLU A 528 -6.42 32.84 36.76
CA GLU A 528 -7.51 31.89 37.06
C GLU A 528 -7.63 31.59 38.58
N ILE A 529 -6.65 31.98 39.39
CA ILE A 529 -6.72 31.92 40.87
C ILE A 529 -7.35 33.23 41.40
N LYS A 530 -8.42 33.14 42.18
CA LYS A 530 -9.10 34.31 42.76
C LYS A 530 -8.13 35.13 43.63
N GLY A 531 -8.06 36.43 43.36
CA GLY A 531 -7.17 37.38 44.02
C GLY A 531 -5.79 37.54 43.36
N VAL A 532 -5.53 36.86 42.24
CA VAL A 532 -4.39 37.14 41.35
C VAL A 532 -4.87 37.97 40.15
N ASP A 533 -4.43 39.22 40.07
CA ASP A 533 -4.59 40.04 38.86
C ASP A 533 -3.38 39.88 37.90
N ALA A 534 -3.43 40.56 36.76
CA ALA A 534 -2.40 40.49 35.73
C ALA A 534 -1.04 41.09 36.14
N ASP A 535 -0.96 41.93 37.18
CA ASP A 535 0.30 42.48 37.71
C ASP A 535 0.85 41.59 38.85
N ILE A 536 -0.01 40.98 39.67
CA ILE A 536 0.36 39.91 40.59
C ILE A 536 0.91 38.70 39.81
N GLU A 537 0.29 38.33 38.69
CA GLU A 537 0.78 37.27 37.79
C GLU A 537 2.17 37.59 37.23
N LYS A 538 2.47 38.85 36.89
CA LYS A 538 3.82 39.29 36.49
C LYS A 538 4.81 39.17 37.64
N LYS A 539 4.45 39.65 38.84
CA LYS A 539 5.31 39.54 40.04
C LYS A 539 5.67 38.09 40.36
N LEU A 540 4.68 37.17 40.34
CA LEU A 540 4.92 35.72 40.51
C LEU A 540 5.89 35.16 39.46
N LYS A 541 5.68 35.51 38.18
CA LYS A 541 6.54 35.05 37.07
C LYS A 541 7.97 35.61 37.13
N ILE A 542 8.17 36.78 37.74
CA ILE A 542 9.49 37.34 38.08
C ILE A 542 10.14 36.57 39.23
N LEU A 543 9.39 36.28 40.30
CA LEU A 543 9.87 35.48 41.44
C LEU A 543 10.23 34.03 41.07
N GLY A 544 9.74 33.51 39.94
CA GLY A 544 10.00 32.14 39.47
C GLY A 544 8.84 31.16 39.70
N ILE A 545 7.70 31.66 40.18
CA ILE A 545 6.46 30.91 40.35
C ILE A 545 5.65 31.06 39.06
N ARG A 546 5.55 29.96 38.29
CA ARG A 546 5.03 29.95 36.92
C ARG A 546 4.04 28.83 36.64
N THR A 547 3.86 27.86 37.53
CA THR A 547 2.84 26.81 37.39
C THR A 547 1.93 26.66 38.61
N PHE A 548 0.69 26.20 38.39
CA PHE A 548 -0.24 25.84 39.46
C PHE A 548 0.37 24.74 40.35
N ASP A 549 1.17 23.85 39.77
CA ASP A 549 1.95 22.79 40.44
C ASP A 549 2.95 23.32 41.49
N GLN A 550 3.44 24.57 41.37
CA GLN A 550 4.24 25.22 42.41
C GLN A 550 3.36 25.82 43.51
N ILE A 551 2.23 26.43 43.15
CA ILE A 551 1.33 27.09 44.11
C ILE A 551 0.60 26.06 44.97
N SER A 552 0.15 24.94 44.40
CA SER A 552 -0.56 23.87 45.11
C SER A 552 0.26 23.16 46.19
N LYS A 553 1.59 23.29 46.13
CA LYS A 553 2.55 22.73 47.10
C LYS A 553 2.98 23.70 48.19
N MET A 554 2.49 24.95 48.18
CA MET A 554 2.80 25.92 49.22
C MET A 554 2.17 25.51 50.55
N ASP A 555 3.00 25.30 51.55
CA ASP A 555 2.57 25.26 52.95
C ASP A 555 2.41 26.69 53.49
N LYS A 556 2.05 26.80 54.77
CA LYS A 556 1.83 28.10 55.41
C LYS A 556 3.09 28.97 55.46
N GLU A 557 4.28 28.39 55.65
CA GLU A 557 5.52 29.18 55.71
C GLU A 557 5.96 29.64 54.32
N THR A 558 5.85 28.78 53.30
CA THR A 558 6.14 29.18 51.91
C THR A 558 5.14 30.20 51.38
N ALA A 559 3.84 30.02 51.67
CA ALA A 559 2.80 30.98 51.31
C ALA A 559 3.07 32.36 51.93
N GLU A 560 3.54 32.42 53.17
CA GLU A 560 3.89 33.68 53.84
C GLU A 560 5.19 34.32 53.28
N ALA A 561 6.18 33.50 52.89
CA ALA A 561 7.37 34.00 52.20
C ALA A 561 7.04 34.63 50.83
N VAL A 562 6.16 33.98 50.06
CA VAL A 562 5.63 34.52 48.79
C VAL A 562 4.78 35.78 49.03
N ASN A 563 3.94 35.78 50.08
CA ASN A 563 3.14 36.93 50.47
C ASN A 563 4.02 38.18 50.73
N GLY A 564 5.09 38.03 51.51
CA GLY A 564 6.08 39.10 51.74
C GLY A 564 6.84 39.49 50.47
N ALA A 565 7.21 38.53 49.61
CA ALA A 565 7.93 38.78 48.36
C ALA A 565 7.09 39.54 47.31
N LEU A 566 5.76 39.45 47.38
CA LEU A 566 4.83 40.19 46.51
C LEU A 566 4.53 41.61 47.00
N GLY A 567 4.93 41.95 48.23
CA GLY A 567 4.58 43.20 48.91
C GLY A 567 3.15 43.20 49.46
N PHE A 568 2.69 42.08 50.02
CA PHE A 568 1.35 41.97 50.61
C PHE A 568 1.38 42.02 52.15
N ALA A 569 0.33 42.59 52.73
CA ALA A 569 0.05 42.47 54.16
C ALA A 569 -0.02 40.99 54.59
N PRO A 570 0.46 40.62 55.80
CA PRO A 570 0.65 39.23 56.20
C PRO A 570 -0.58 38.32 56.02
N GLY A 571 -0.33 37.16 55.42
CA GLY A 571 -1.30 36.09 55.23
C GLY A 571 -2.33 36.28 54.11
N ARG A 572 -2.24 37.29 53.22
CA ARG A 572 -3.17 37.45 52.07
C ARG A 572 -3.21 36.19 51.18
N VAL A 573 -2.05 35.66 50.77
CA VAL A 573 -1.93 34.41 49.98
C VAL A 573 -2.61 33.22 50.68
N THR A 574 -2.39 33.09 51.99
CA THR A 574 -2.95 32.01 52.81
C THR A 574 -4.46 32.16 53.01
N LYS A 575 -4.96 33.38 53.28
CA LYS A 575 -6.39 33.70 53.43
C LYS A 575 -7.16 33.50 52.13
N MET A 576 -6.56 33.86 50.99
CA MET A 576 -7.12 33.63 49.66
C MET A 576 -6.97 32.17 49.18
N MET A 577 -6.48 31.25 50.03
CA MET A 577 -6.45 29.81 49.77
C MET A 577 -5.78 29.41 48.45
N TRP A 578 -4.78 30.18 47.98
CA TRP A 578 -4.19 30.01 46.64
C TRP A 578 -3.68 28.58 46.38
N ALA A 579 -3.08 27.92 47.38
CA ALA A 579 -2.64 26.53 47.27
C ALA A 579 -3.79 25.53 47.06
N GLN A 580 -4.97 25.79 47.62
CA GLN A 580 -6.15 24.95 47.42
C GLN A 580 -6.79 25.21 46.05
N GLN A 581 -6.93 26.49 45.66
CA GLN A 581 -7.41 26.85 44.32
C GLN A 581 -6.51 26.27 43.20
N ALA A 582 -5.19 26.46 43.32
CA ALA A 582 -4.21 25.91 42.38
C ALA A 582 -4.16 24.37 42.38
N LYS A 583 -4.63 23.71 43.45
CA LYS A 583 -4.77 22.25 43.45
C LYS A 583 -6.00 21.80 42.66
N SER A 584 -7.14 22.50 42.78
CA SER A 584 -8.33 22.22 41.96
C SER A 584 -8.05 22.43 40.47
N LEU A 585 -7.34 23.50 40.09
CA LEU A 585 -6.89 23.79 38.72
C LEU A 585 -5.81 22.82 38.17
N LEU A 586 -5.48 21.74 38.90
CA LEU A 586 -4.65 20.61 38.44
C LEU A 586 -5.43 19.28 38.40
N GLU A 587 -6.68 19.28 38.86
CA GLU A 587 -7.58 18.13 38.89
C GLU A 587 -8.72 18.27 37.86
N GLU A 588 -8.77 19.40 37.15
CA GLU A 588 -9.59 19.72 35.96
C GLU A 588 -8.79 19.56 34.66
#